data_AF-T0ZF86-F1
#
_entry.id   AF-T0ZF86-F1
#
_cell.length_a   1.000
_cell.length_b   1.000
_cell.length_c   1.000
_cell.angle_alpha   90.00
_cell.angle_beta   90.00
_cell.angle_gamma   90.00
#
_symmetry.space_group_name_H-M   'P 1'
#
loop_
_entity.id
_entity.type
_entity.pdbx_description
1 polymer ?
#
loop_
_entity_poly.entity_id
_entity_poly.type
_entity_poly.pdbx_seq_one_letter_code
_entity_poly.pdbx_strand_id
1 'polypeptide(L)'
;ALGLRAACAEVAEFSGRKVLVVERFDRRVGDGGGIERIHQEDMCQALGFPSRRKYQQSGGPSLRQVAALVRRWTGASAGGLGELDALLRQVVLNVVIGNADAHGKNLGLLHHSSGTVALAPIYDVMATTYYPGVDQTLGMYVGAARQLGEVTLADLTREATSWGMPEARAAKVIGEVLERVPEATALAAGAVSGLPPAVAERALERGEALLGPKPGPSSPQHRTGNVSPA
;
A
#
# COMPACT_ATOMS: atom_id res chain seq x y z
N ALA A 1 12.19 3.94 -0.76
CA ALA A 1 12.03 3.69 -2.21
C ALA A 1 10.63 4.08 -2.72
N LEU A 2 9.53 3.53 -2.21
CA LEU A 2 8.18 3.73 -2.78
C LEU A 2 7.38 4.94 -2.25
N GLY A 3 8.01 5.85 -1.48
CA GLY A 3 7.31 7.02 -0.92
C GLY A 3 6.32 6.71 0.20
N LEU A 4 6.48 5.57 0.88
CA LEU A 4 5.69 5.15 2.04
C LEU A 4 6.41 5.46 3.35
N ARG A 5 5.63 5.85 4.37
CA ARG A 5 6.11 5.86 5.76
C ARG A 5 6.07 4.42 6.26
N ALA A 6 7.22 3.84 6.59
CA ALA A 6 7.31 2.47 7.11
C ALA A 6 7.91 2.46 8.51
N ALA A 7 7.49 1.50 9.34
CA ALA A 7 8.17 1.25 10.60
C ALA A 7 9.63 0.89 10.32
N CYS A 8 10.57 1.51 11.05
CA CYS A 8 11.98 1.17 10.92
C CYS A 8 12.19 -0.25 11.42
N ALA A 9 12.92 -1.06 10.66
CA ALA A 9 13.19 -2.44 11.01
C ALA A 9 14.58 -2.86 10.57
N GLU A 10 15.18 -3.75 11.34
CA GLU A 10 16.46 -4.38 11.05
C GLU A 10 16.40 -5.88 11.33
N VAL A 11 17.24 -6.64 10.62
CA VAL A 11 17.47 -8.05 10.93
C VAL A 11 18.64 -8.13 11.90
N ALA A 12 18.40 -8.71 13.08
CA ALA A 12 19.41 -8.93 14.10
C ALA A 12 19.57 -10.43 14.38
N GLU A 13 20.66 -10.81 15.05
CA GLU A 13 20.89 -12.18 15.50
C GLU A 13 21.14 -12.20 17.01
N PHE A 14 20.38 -13.03 17.72
CA PHE A 14 20.56 -13.27 19.15
C PHE A 14 20.73 -14.76 19.38
N SER A 15 21.86 -15.16 19.99
CA SER A 15 22.17 -16.56 20.30
C SER A 15 21.98 -17.51 19.09
N GLY A 16 22.44 -17.09 17.89
CA GLY A 16 22.33 -17.90 16.66
C GLY A 16 20.97 -17.85 15.97
N ARG A 17 20.00 -17.06 16.47
CA ARG A 17 18.66 -16.95 15.88
C ARG A 17 18.47 -15.58 15.23
N LYS A 18 18.17 -15.59 13.93
CA LYS A 18 17.74 -14.39 13.19
C LYS A 18 16.36 -13.95 13.66
N VAL A 19 16.23 -12.65 13.93
CA VAL A 19 14.97 -12.00 14.32
C VAL A 19 14.79 -10.70 13.55
N LEU A 20 13.54 -10.28 13.40
CA LEU A 20 13.20 -8.95 12.90
C LEU A 20 12.96 -8.03 14.10
N VAL A 21 13.79 -7.01 14.26
CA VAL A 21 13.62 -5.96 15.27
C VAL A 21 12.91 -4.80 14.59
N VAL A 22 11.72 -4.45 15.08
CA VAL A 22 10.91 -3.34 14.54
C VAL A 22 10.82 -2.26 15.58
N GLU A 23 11.24 -1.05 15.21
CA GLU A 23 11.10 0.14 16.06
C GLU A 23 9.61 0.50 16.20
N ARG A 24 9.18 0.69 17.44
CA ARG A 24 7.80 1.07 17.74
C ARG A 24 7.54 2.54 17.39
N PHE A 25 6.76 2.76 16.35
CA PHE A 25 6.35 4.10 15.92
C PHE A 25 5.36 4.81 16.88
N ASP A 26 4.79 4.09 17.84
CA ASP A 26 3.93 4.65 18.89
C ASP A 26 4.73 5.03 20.17
N ARG A 27 6.06 5.11 20.05
CA ARG A 27 6.99 5.54 21.10
C ARG A 27 7.91 6.63 20.55
N ARG A 28 8.20 7.64 21.37
CA ARG A 28 9.16 8.69 21.05
C ARG A 28 10.08 8.93 22.24
N VAL A 29 11.38 9.04 21.99
CA VAL A 29 12.35 9.47 23.01
C VAL A 29 12.21 10.99 23.12
N GLY A 30 11.78 11.48 24.28
CA GLY A 30 11.72 12.92 24.58
C GLY A 30 13.09 13.48 24.92
N ASP A 31 13.20 14.80 24.95
CA ASP A 31 14.47 15.53 25.10
C ASP A 31 15.25 15.17 26.39
N GLY A 32 14.54 14.72 27.43
CA GLY A 32 15.14 14.24 28.69
C GLY A 32 15.46 12.74 28.73
N GLY A 33 15.41 12.03 27.61
CA GLY A 33 15.63 10.57 27.52
C GLY A 33 14.45 9.70 27.95
N GLY A 34 13.34 10.31 28.37
CA GLY A 34 12.10 9.61 28.74
C GLY A 34 11.34 9.09 27.50
N ILE A 35 10.59 8.00 27.66
CA ILE A 35 9.76 7.45 26.59
C ILE A 35 8.35 8.02 26.66
N GLU A 36 8.00 8.84 25.66
CA GLU A 36 6.64 9.29 25.40
C GLU A 36 5.86 8.20 24.64
N ARG A 37 4.60 7.99 25.01
CA ARG A 37 3.68 7.08 24.31
C ARG A 37 2.74 7.91 23.44
N ILE A 38 2.66 7.57 22.17
CA ILE A 38 1.67 8.12 21.24
C ILE A 38 0.49 7.14 21.23
N HIS A 39 -0.74 7.64 21.37
CA HIS A 39 -1.90 6.76 21.34
C HIS A 39 -2.06 6.20 19.93
N GLN A 40 -2.30 4.89 19.85
CA GLN A 40 -2.45 4.15 18.61
C GLN A 40 -3.66 3.23 18.70
N GLU A 41 -4.42 3.17 17.62
CA GLU A 41 -5.49 2.19 17.43
C GLU A 41 -5.42 1.59 16.02
N ASP A 42 -5.84 0.34 15.87
CA ASP A 42 -6.01 -0.31 14.58
C ASP A 42 -7.39 -0.02 13.96
N MET A 43 -7.60 -0.30 12.67
CA MET A 43 -8.88 0.03 12.02
C MET A 43 -10.04 -0.84 12.51
N CYS A 44 -9.80 -1.99 13.13
CA CYS A 44 -10.89 -2.71 13.79
C CYS A 44 -11.35 -1.95 15.02
N GLN A 45 -10.43 -1.48 15.87
CA GLN A 45 -10.75 -0.68 17.05
C GLN A 45 -11.45 0.62 16.66
N ALA A 46 -10.86 1.38 15.72
CA ALA A 46 -11.33 2.71 15.34
C ALA A 46 -12.73 2.68 14.68
N LEU A 47 -13.08 1.58 14.01
CA LEU A 47 -14.39 1.36 13.39
C LEU A 47 -15.35 0.51 14.25
N GLY A 48 -14.93 0.06 15.44
CA GLY A 48 -15.77 -0.71 16.36
C GLY A 48 -15.98 -2.19 16.00
N PHE A 49 -15.09 -2.79 15.20
CA PHE A 49 -15.13 -4.22 14.89
C PHE A 49 -14.37 -5.06 15.93
N PRO A 50 -14.90 -6.24 16.32
CA PRO A 50 -14.16 -7.16 17.18
C PRO A 50 -12.98 -7.77 16.40
N SER A 51 -11.88 -8.10 17.11
CA SER A 51 -10.66 -8.64 16.49
C SER A 51 -10.87 -9.87 15.60
N ARG A 52 -11.86 -10.72 15.91
CA ARG A 52 -12.21 -11.91 15.10
C ARG A 52 -12.78 -11.57 13.72
N ARG A 53 -13.20 -10.32 13.49
CA ARG A 53 -13.68 -9.79 12.21
C ARG A 53 -12.65 -8.84 11.59
N LYS A 54 -11.37 -9.23 11.61
CA LYS A 54 -10.31 -8.42 11.00
C LYS A 54 -10.36 -8.41 9.47
N TYR A 55 -10.87 -9.49 8.86
CA TYR A 55 -11.02 -9.66 7.42
C TYR A 55 -12.40 -9.19 6.93
N GLN A 56 -12.44 -8.53 5.77
CA GLN A 56 -13.70 -8.07 5.17
C GLN A 56 -14.66 -9.23 4.85
N GLN A 57 -14.14 -10.37 4.37
CA GLN A 57 -14.96 -11.57 4.09
C GLN A 57 -15.70 -12.09 5.33
N SER A 58 -15.14 -11.85 6.52
CA SER A 58 -15.75 -12.21 7.82
C SER A 58 -16.63 -11.09 8.40
N GLY A 59 -17.00 -10.10 7.59
CA GLY A 59 -17.77 -8.93 8.01
C GLY A 59 -16.93 -7.88 8.76
N GLY A 60 -15.64 -7.80 8.44
CA GLY A 60 -14.70 -6.81 8.97
C GLY A 60 -14.66 -5.49 8.19
N PRO A 61 -13.68 -4.62 8.49
CA PRO A 61 -13.49 -3.35 7.80
C PRO A 61 -13.32 -3.49 6.29
N SER A 62 -13.87 -2.53 5.54
CA SER A 62 -13.55 -2.31 4.12
C SER A 62 -12.65 -1.09 3.93
N LEU A 63 -11.89 -1.04 2.83
CA LEU A 63 -11.06 0.11 2.48
C LEU A 63 -11.86 1.42 2.40
N ARG A 64 -13.09 1.38 1.90
CA ARG A 64 -13.99 2.54 1.90
C ARG A 64 -14.33 3.06 3.31
N GLN A 65 -14.58 2.17 4.26
CA GLN A 65 -14.84 2.57 5.66
C GLN A 65 -13.59 3.16 6.29
N VAL A 66 -12.43 2.56 6.04
CA VAL A 66 -11.13 3.08 6.46
C VAL A 66 -10.89 4.48 5.90
N ALA A 67 -11.04 4.68 4.59
CA ALA A 67 -10.81 5.96 3.95
C ALA A 67 -11.78 7.04 4.42
N ALA A 68 -13.05 6.70 4.64
CA ALA A 68 -14.03 7.61 5.22
C ALA A 68 -13.65 8.05 6.65
N LEU A 69 -13.14 7.12 7.47
CA LEU A 69 -12.66 7.41 8.81
C LEU A 69 -11.41 8.29 8.80
N VAL A 70 -10.42 7.98 7.94
CA VAL A 70 -9.23 8.80 7.73
C VAL A 70 -9.66 10.22 7.38
N ARG A 71 -10.50 10.40 6.36
CA ARG A 71 -11.00 11.71 5.92
C ARG A 71 -11.73 12.46 7.04
N ARG A 72 -12.49 11.76 7.88
CA ARG A 72 -13.19 12.36 9.03
C ARG A 72 -12.20 12.93 10.05
N TRP A 73 -11.12 12.22 10.34
CA TRP A 73 -10.14 12.63 11.35
C TRP A 73 -9.13 13.67 10.85
N THR A 74 -8.76 13.60 9.57
CA THR A 74 -7.73 14.49 8.97
C THR A 74 -8.34 15.74 8.32
N GLY A 75 -9.66 15.76 8.14
CA GLY A 75 -10.39 16.82 7.45
C GLY A 75 -10.18 16.82 5.93
N ALA A 76 -10.76 17.81 5.26
CA ALA A 76 -10.64 18.03 3.80
C ALA A 76 -9.44 18.92 3.41
N SER A 77 -8.55 19.23 4.36
CA SER A 77 -7.37 20.06 4.13
C SER A 77 -6.34 19.34 3.24
N ALA A 78 -5.30 20.06 2.81
CA ALA A 78 -4.18 19.45 2.09
C ALA A 78 -3.55 18.27 2.86
N GLY A 79 -3.53 18.32 4.20
CA GLY A 79 -3.07 17.23 5.05
C GLY A 79 -3.97 15.99 4.94
N GLY A 80 -5.29 16.16 4.91
CA GLY A 80 -6.21 15.03 4.76
C GLY A 80 -6.16 14.35 3.40
N LEU A 81 -5.95 15.12 2.32
CA LEU A 81 -5.66 14.51 1.02
C LEU A 81 -4.31 13.76 1.01
N GLY A 82 -3.32 14.24 1.77
CA GLY A 82 -2.04 13.55 1.97
C GLY A 82 -2.17 12.19 2.65
N GLU A 83 -3.11 12.04 3.58
CA GLU A 83 -3.34 10.76 4.26
C GLU A 83 -4.10 9.75 3.38
N LEU A 84 -5.05 10.20 2.54
CA LEU A 84 -5.67 9.32 1.54
C LEU A 84 -4.66 8.86 0.47
N ASP A 85 -3.78 9.77 0.07
CA ASP A 85 -2.63 9.50 -0.77
C ASP A 85 -1.70 8.43 -0.15
N ALA A 86 -1.43 8.50 1.17
CA ALA A 86 -0.64 7.52 1.88
C ALA A 86 -1.34 6.15 1.95
N LEU A 87 -2.65 6.14 2.23
CA LEU A 87 -3.47 4.92 2.21
C LEU A 87 -3.43 4.24 0.83
N LEU A 88 -3.60 5.02 -0.25
CA LEU A 88 -3.58 4.50 -1.61
C LEU A 88 -2.22 3.86 -1.94
N ARG A 89 -1.11 4.51 -1.56
CA ARG A 89 0.22 3.93 -1.75
C ARG A 89 0.37 2.59 -1.03
N GLN A 90 -0.21 2.45 0.17
CA GLN A 90 -0.15 1.19 0.92
C GLN A 90 -1.00 0.10 0.26
N VAL A 91 -2.18 0.44 -0.26
CA VAL A 91 -3.01 -0.51 -1.04
C VAL A 91 -2.28 -0.97 -2.29
N VAL A 92 -1.70 -0.05 -3.08
CA VAL A 92 -0.94 -0.39 -4.28
C VAL A 92 0.26 -1.26 -3.93
N LEU A 93 1.01 -0.92 -2.87
CA LEU A 93 2.11 -1.75 -2.39
C LEU A 93 1.65 -3.18 -2.12
N ASN A 94 0.59 -3.35 -1.31
CA ASN A 94 0.09 -4.69 -0.94
C ASN A 94 -0.30 -5.51 -2.17
N VAL A 95 -0.88 -4.90 -3.20
CA VAL A 95 -1.18 -5.59 -4.46
C VAL A 95 0.12 -6.00 -5.17
N VAL A 96 1.06 -5.05 -5.34
CA VAL A 96 2.33 -5.28 -6.04
C VAL A 96 3.13 -6.40 -5.39
N ILE A 97 3.35 -6.37 -4.08
CA ILE A 97 4.15 -7.41 -3.40
C ILE A 97 3.38 -8.73 -3.23
N GLY A 98 2.09 -8.74 -3.54
CA GLY A 98 1.20 -9.87 -3.34
C GLY A 98 0.98 -10.20 -1.87
N ASN A 99 0.52 -9.20 -1.12
CA ASN A 99 0.07 -9.31 0.27
C ASN A 99 -1.46 -9.45 0.32
N ALA A 100 -1.95 -10.68 0.41
CA ALA A 100 -3.37 -10.97 0.59
C ALA A 100 -3.83 -10.82 2.05
N ASP A 101 -2.93 -10.80 3.04
CA ASP A 101 -3.28 -10.72 4.47
C ASP A 101 -3.42 -9.28 4.98
N ALA A 102 -3.44 -8.29 4.08
CA ALA A 102 -3.65 -6.88 4.41
C ALA A 102 -5.09 -6.62 4.93
N HIS A 103 -5.30 -6.84 6.22
CA HIS A 103 -6.59 -6.75 6.90
C HIS A 103 -6.69 -5.54 7.86
N GLY A 104 -7.85 -5.29 8.45
CA GLY A 104 -8.13 -4.09 9.25
C GLY A 104 -7.16 -3.84 10.43
N LYS A 105 -6.55 -4.88 10.99
CA LYS A 105 -5.56 -4.72 12.07
C LYS A 105 -4.16 -4.27 11.60
N ASN A 106 -3.88 -4.34 10.30
CA ASN A 106 -2.58 -3.96 9.69
C ASN A 106 -2.61 -2.53 9.12
N LEU A 107 -3.63 -1.78 9.52
CA LEU A 107 -3.75 -0.35 9.35
C LEU A 107 -4.04 0.26 10.71
N GLY A 108 -3.39 1.38 11.01
CA GLY A 108 -3.55 2.06 12.28
C GLY A 108 -3.60 3.57 12.15
N LEU A 109 -4.10 4.21 13.20
CA LEU A 109 -4.11 5.65 13.38
C LEU A 109 -3.24 6.01 14.58
N LEU A 110 -2.49 7.10 14.44
CA LEU A 110 -1.75 7.73 15.53
C LEU A 110 -2.48 9.01 15.94
N HIS A 111 -2.70 9.13 17.24
CA HIS A 111 -3.33 10.30 17.86
C HIS A 111 -2.23 11.08 18.59
N HIS A 112 -1.82 12.18 17.98
CA HIS A 112 -0.76 13.04 18.52
C HIS A 112 -1.30 13.97 19.61
N SER A 113 -0.43 14.37 20.53
CA SER A 113 -0.75 15.32 21.61
C SER A 113 -1.17 16.70 21.10
N SER A 114 -0.82 17.06 19.85
CA SER A 114 -1.32 18.24 19.15
C SER A 114 -2.81 18.18 18.78
N GLY A 115 -3.45 17.02 18.95
CA GLY A 115 -4.80 16.72 18.45
C GLY A 115 -4.83 16.27 16.98
N THR A 116 -3.67 16.21 16.31
CA THR A 116 -3.58 15.70 14.94
C THR A 116 -3.72 14.17 14.93
N VAL A 117 -4.51 13.67 14.01
CA VAL A 117 -4.62 12.23 13.71
C VAL A 117 -4.01 11.96 12.34
N ALA A 118 -3.19 10.92 12.23
CA ALA A 118 -2.58 10.50 10.98
C ALA A 118 -2.56 8.97 10.88
N LEU A 119 -2.44 8.42 9.67
CA LEU A 119 -2.14 7.00 9.52
C LEU A 119 -0.80 6.68 10.19
N ALA A 120 -0.73 5.53 10.82
CA ALA A 120 0.52 4.97 11.30
C ALA A 120 1.45 4.66 10.10
N PRO A 121 2.78 4.64 10.30
CA PRO A 121 3.68 4.00 9.35
C PRO A 121 3.21 2.57 9.03
N ILE A 122 3.44 2.09 7.81
CA ILE A 122 3.07 0.73 7.44
C ILE A 122 3.84 -0.28 8.30
N TYR A 123 3.15 -1.32 8.73
CA TYR A 123 3.67 -2.42 9.55
C TYR A 123 2.98 -3.73 9.15
N ASP A 124 3.59 -4.85 9.54
CA ASP A 124 3.08 -6.21 9.23
C ASP A 124 2.77 -6.40 7.73
N VAL A 125 3.80 -6.17 6.93
CA VAL A 125 3.77 -6.21 5.47
C VAL A 125 4.55 -7.43 4.99
N MET A 126 3.90 -8.29 4.20
CA MET A 126 4.48 -9.56 3.76
C MET A 126 3.99 -9.93 2.35
N ALA A 127 4.88 -10.49 1.52
CA ALA A 127 4.52 -11.09 0.24
C ALA A 127 3.89 -12.48 0.45
N THR A 128 2.64 -12.54 0.94
CA THR A 128 1.99 -13.80 1.32
C THR A 128 1.92 -14.80 0.18
N THR A 129 1.80 -14.31 -1.07
CA THR A 129 1.80 -15.19 -2.25
C THR A 129 3.10 -15.96 -2.47
N TYR A 130 4.20 -15.59 -1.82
CA TYR A 130 5.44 -16.39 -1.83
C TYR A 130 5.25 -17.77 -1.17
N TYR A 131 4.41 -17.86 -0.14
CA TYR A 131 4.20 -19.08 0.61
C TYR A 131 3.14 -19.98 -0.05
N PRO A 132 3.46 -21.25 -0.34
CA PRO A 132 2.52 -22.17 -0.96
C PRO A 132 1.36 -22.50 -0.02
N GLY A 133 0.15 -22.64 -0.58
CA GLY A 133 -1.05 -23.01 0.17
C GLY A 133 -1.69 -21.88 1.00
N VAL A 134 -1.15 -20.66 0.93
CA VAL A 134 -1.78 -19.48 1.55
C VAL A 134 -2.93 -18.98 0.68
N ASP A 135 -4.09 -18.73 1.31
CA ASP A 135 -5.25 -18.14 0.65
C ASP A 135 -4.91 -16.75 0.11
N GLN A 136 -5.34 -16.48 -1.12
CA GLN A 136 -5.09 -15.21 -1.82
C GLN A 136 -6.32 -14.29 -1.82
N THR A 137 -7.35 -14.64 -1.05
CA THR A 137 -8.48 -13.77 -0.75
C THR A 137 -7.97 -12.52 -0.04
N LEU A 138 -8.28 -11.37 -0.60
CA LEU A 138 -7.84 -10.08 -0.07
C LEU A 138 -8.43 -9.85 1.32
N GLY A 139 -7.57 -9.45 2.27
CA GLY A 139 -8.01 -9.14 3.62
C GLY A 139 -8.99 -7.97 3.68
N MET A 140 -8.85 -7.01 2.76
CA MET A 140 -9.86 -6.02 2.38
C MET A 140 -9.91 -5.93 0.85
N TYR A 141 -11.11 -5.96 0.29
CA TYR A 141 -11.34 -5.96 -1.16
C TYR A 141 -10.93 -4.64 -1.79
N VAL A 142 -10.50 -4.70 -3.05
CA VAL A 142 -10.07 -3.56 -3.85
C VAL A 142 -11.02 -3.41 -5.02
N GLY A 143 -11.88 -2.39 -5.01
CA GLY A 143 -12.90 -2.22 -6.04
C GLY A 143 -13.86 -3.40 -6.05
N ALA A 144 -13.92 -4.13 -7.18
CA ALA A 144 -14.74 -5.34 -7.30
C ALA A 144 -13.94 -6.63 -7.01
N ALA A 145 -12.61 -6.55 -6.98
CA ALA A 145 -11.73 -7.70 -6.83
C ALA A 145 -11.78 -8.24 -5.39
N ARG A 146 -11.97 -9.56 -5.28
CA ARG A 146 -11.96 -10.28 -4.00
C ARG A 146 -10.70 -11.11 -3.84
N GLN A 147 -10.15 -11.59 -4.96
CA GLN A 147 -8.86 -12.27 -5.02
C GLN A 147 -7.76 -11.29 -5.40
N LEU A 148 -6.57 -11.47 -4.85
CA LEU A 148 -5.42 -10.64 -5.18
C LEU A 148 -5.08 -10.67 -6.68
N GLY A 149 -5.19 -11.84 -7.31
CA GLY A 149 -4.91 -12.00 -8.75
C GLY A 149 -5.94 -11.34 -9.68
N GLU A 150 -7.09 -10.90 -9.16
CA GLU A 150 -8.13 -10.21 -9.94
C GLU A 150 -7.92 -8.69 -9.98
N VAL A 151 -7.03 -8.14 -9.14
CA VAL A 151 -6.90 -6.69 -9.00
C VAL A 151 -6.30 -6.07 -10.26
N THR A 152 -7.06 -5.17 -10.88
CA THR A 152 -6.61 -4.36 -12.02
C THR A 152 -6.30 -2.92 -11.63
N LEU A 153 -5.64 -2.16 -12.52
CA LEU A 153 -5.51 -0.71 -12.38
C LEU A 153 -6.87 0.00 -12.27
N ALA A 154 -7.87 -0.52 -12.98
CA ALA A 154 -9.22 0.01 -12.93
C ALA A 154 -9.88 -0.24 -11.55
N ASP A 155 -9.60 -1.38 -10.90
CA ASP A 155 -10.06 -1.63 -9.54
C ASP A 155 -9.41 -0.70 -8.52
N LEU A 156 -8.09 -0.49 -8.61
CA LEU A 156 -7.37 0.47 -7.76
C LEU A 156 -7.92 1.90 -7.92
N THR A 157 -8.15 2.31 -9.17
CA THR A 157 -8.69 3.64 -9.50
C THR A 157 -10.13 3.79 -9.01
N ARG A 158 -10.98 2.78 -9.21
CA ARG A 158 -12.36 2.78 -8.69
C ARG A 158 -12.40 2.80 -7.17
N GLU A 159 -11.53 2.04 -6.51
CA GLU A 159 -11.45 2.03 -5.06
C GLU A 159 -11.09 3.43 -4.54
N ALA A 160 -10.01 4.03 -5.06
CA ALA A 160 -9.56 5.37 -4.67
C ALA A 160 -10.61 6.46 -4.92
N THR A 161 -11.25 6.46 -6.10
CA THR A 161 -12.32 7.43 -6.40
C THR A 161 -13.53 7.26 -5.48
N SER A 162 -13.80 6.04 -5.02
CA SER A 162 -14.85 5.77 -4.05
C SER A 162 -14.60 6.40 -2.67
N TRP A 163 -13.36 6.76 -2.36
CA TRP A 163 -12.96 7.48 -1.15
C TRP A 163 -13.19 9.00 -1.29
N GLY A 164 -13.54 9.47 -2.50
CA GLY A 164 -13.66 10.88 -2.85
C GLY A 164 -12.37 11.50 -3.41
N MET A 165 -11.37 10.69 -3.78
CA MET A 165 -10.19 11.19 -4.47
C MET A 165 -10.52 11.56 -5.91
N PRO A 166 -10.04 12.71 -6.43
CA PRO A 166 -10.10 12.98 -7.87
C PRO A 166 -9.35 11.91 -8.66
N GLU A 167 -9.95 11.43 -9.75
CA GLU A 167 -9.38 10.34 -10.56
C GLU A 167 -7.95 10.62 -11.04
N ALA A 168 -7.69 11.84 -11.52
CA ALA A 168 -6.35 12.25 -11.93
C ALA A 168 -5.31 12.16 -10.80
N ARG A 169 -5.72 12.45 -9.54
CA ARG A 169 -4.85 12.31 -8.37
C ARG A 169 -4.63 10.85 -8.02
N ALA A 170 -5.67 10.02 -8.04
CA ALA A 170 -5.56 8.59 -7.81
C ALA A 170 -4.61 7.95 -8.85
N ALA A 171 -4.81 8.23 -10.14
CA ALA A 171 -3.95 7.76 -11.22
C ALA A 171 -2.50 8.19 -11.02
N LYS A 172 -2.26 9.45 -10.65
CA LYS A 172 -0.91 9.96 -10.34
C LYS A 172 -0.25 9.18 -9.20
N VAL A 173 -0.95 9.00 -8.07
CA VAL A 173 -0.41 8.29 -6.90
C VAL A 173 -0.12 6.82 -7.23
N ILE A 174 -1.00 6.15 -7.96
CA ILE A 174 -0.80 4.76 -8.38
C ILE A 174 0.42 4.66 -9.31
N GLY A 175 0.50 5.53 -10.32
CA GLY A 175 1.62 5.60 -11.26
C GLY A 175 2.96 5.82 -10.56
N GLU A 176 3.04 6.78 -9.63
CA GLU A 176 4.25 7.06 -8.84
C GLU A 176 4.77 5.83 -8.07
N VAL A 177 3.88 4.98 -7.56
CA VAL A 177 4.29 3.74 -6.89
C VAL A 177 4.77 2.72 -7.91
N LEU A 178 3.99 2.46 -8.96
CA LEU A 178 4.29 1.44 -9.97
C LEU A 178 5.60 1.72 -10.70
N GLU A 179 5.85 2.98 -11.09
CA GLU A 179 7.09 3.41 -11.75
C GLU A 179 8.34 3.17 -10.90
N ARG A 180 8.20 3.21 -9.56
CA ARG A 180 9.31 3.02 -8.61
C ARG A 180 9.51 1.56 -8.21
N VAL A 181 8.60 0.64 -8.59
CA VAL A 181 8.72 -0.78 -8.23
C VAL A 181 10.06 -1.38 -8.67
N PRO A 182 10.56 -1.17 -9.91
CA PRO A 182 11.81 -1.79 -10.34
C PRO A 182 13.03 -1.36 -9.54
N GLU A 183 13.15 -0.06 -9.25
CA GLU A 183 14.24 0.45 -8.42
C GLU A 183 14.09 -0.03 -6.96
N ALA A 184 12.86 -0.03 -6.43
CA ALA A 184 12.59 -0.45 -5.06
C ALA A 184 12.93 -1.93 -4.82
N THR A 185 12.61 -2.83 -5.77
CA THR A 185 12.92 -4.26 -5.65
C THR A 185 14.42 -4.50 -5.77
N ALA A 186 15.12 -3.78 -6.65
CA ALA A 186 16.59 -3.85 -6.76
C ALA A 186 17.28 -3.41 -5.45
N LEU A 187 16.82 -2.29 -4.85
CA LEU A 187 17.31 -1.82 -3.56
C LEU A 187 17.04 -2.84 -2.44
N ALA A 188 15.85 -3.44 -2.41
CA ALA A 188 15.50 -4.44 -1.41
C ALA A 188 16.36 -5.71 -1.52
N ALA A 189 16.60 -6.19 -2.75
CA ALA A 189 17.46 -7.34 -3.01
C ALA A 189 18.92 -7.08 -2.60
N GLY A 190 19.42 -5.86 -2.76
CA GLY A 190 20.75 -5.47 -2.30
C GLY A 190 20.86 -5.29 -0.79
N ALA A 191 19.79 -4.86 -0.12
CA ALA A 191 19.80 -4.56 1.32
C ALA A 191 19.55 -5.78 2.22
N VAL A 192 18.82 -6.80 1.73
CA VAL A 192 18.40 -7.95 2.54
C VAL A 192 19.08 -9.23 2.06
N SER A 193 20.08 -9.68 2.81
CA SER A 193 20.74 -10.97 2.55
C SER A 193 19.73 -12.12 2.65
N GLY A 194 19.65 -12.93 1.61
CA GLY A 194 18.78 -14.10 1.56
C GLY A 194 17.32 -13.81 1.19
N LEU A 195 17.00 -12.62 0.67
CA LEU A 195 15.70 -12.38 0.02
C LEU A 195 15.53 -13.36 -1.15
N PRO A 196 14.47 -14.20 -1.18
CA PRO A 196 14.26 -15.09 -2.30
C PRO A 196 14.00 -14.29 -3.59
N PRO A 197 14.71 -14.57 -4.70
CA PRO A 197 14.54 -13.82 -5.96
C PRO A 197 13.09 -13.76 -6.43
N ALA A 198 12.35 -14.87 -6.26
CA ALA A 198 10.94 -14.97 -6.60
C ALA A 198 10.03 -13.92 -5.94
N VAL A 199 10.41 -13.37 -4.76
CA VAL A 199 9.64 -12.29 -4.13
C VAL A 199 9.75 -11.01 -4.95
N ALA A 200 10.96 -10.65 -5.39
CA ALA A 200 11.21 -9.48 -6.21
C ALA A 200 10.64 -9.65 -7.63
N GLU A 201 10.85 -10.81 -8.24
CA GLU A 201 10.33 -11.15 -9.58
C GLU A 201 8.81 -11.03 -9.64
N ARG A 202 8.09 -11.64 -8.68
CA ARG A 202 6.62 -11.55 -8.64
C ARG A 202 6.11 -10.13 -8.38
N ALA A 203 6.87 -9.32 -7.66
CA ALA A 203 6.52 -7.91 -7.46
C ALA A 203 6.68 -7.10 -8.74
N LEU A 204 7.74 -7.35 -9.51
CA LEU A 204 7.95 -6.76 -10.84
C LEU A 204 6.83 -7.17 -11.80
N GLU A 205 6.54 -8.47 -11.92
CA GLU A 205 5.50 -9.00 -12.80
C GLU A 205 4.12 -8.38 -12.51
N ARG A 206 3.73 -8.28 -11.24
CA ARG A 206 2.47 -7.63 -10.85
C ARG A 206 2.48 -6.12 -11.14
N GLY A 207 3.59 -5.44 -10.87
CA GLY A 207 3.75 -4.02 -11.19
C GLY A 207 3.57 -3.75 -12.69
N GLU A 208 4.20 -4.56 -13.54
CA GLU A 208 4.07 -4.49 -15.00
C GLU A 208 2.66 -4.82 -15.48
N ALA A 209 2.05 -5.88 -14.94
CA ALA A 209 0.67 -6.26 -15.27
C ALA A 209 -0.34 -5.14 -14.96
N LEU A 210 -0.13 -4.38 -13.88
CA LEU A 210 -0.96 -3.24 -13.51
C LEU A 210 -0.79 -2.03 -14.43
N LEU A 211 0.41 -1.79 -14.96
CA LEU A 211 0.63 -0.72 -15.95
C LEU A 211 -0.02 -1.04 -17.31
N GLY A 212 -0.41 -2.30 -17.54
CA GLY A 212 -0.94 -2.76 -18.81
C GLY A 212 0.14 -2.89 -19.90
N PRO A 213 -0.25 -3.25 -21.14
CA PRO A 213 0.71 -3.29 -22.25
C PRO A 213 1.28 -1.88 -22.48
N LYS A 214 2.62 -1.76 -22.51
CA LYS A 214 3.29 -0.52 -22.91
C LYS A 214 2.74 -0.10 -24.28
N PRO A 215 2.36 1.17 -24.50
CA PRO A 215 1.99 1.61 -25.84
C PRO A 215 3.15 1.30 -26.79
N GLY A 216 2.86 0.54 -27.84
CA GLY A 216 3.85 0.21 -28.87
C GLY A 216 4.42 1.49 -29.49
N PRO A 217 5.63 1.44 -30.09
CA PRO A 217 6.17 2.61 -30.78
C PRO A 217 5.15 3.10 -31.80
N SER A 218 4.72 4.36 -31.65
CA SER A 218 3.80 5.00 -32.59
C SER A 218 4.42 4.96 -33.98
N SER A 219 3.87 4.14 -34.87
CA SER A 219 4.27 4.11 -36.28
C SER A 219 4.10 5.52 -36.87
N PRO A 220 5.11 6.08 -37.55
CA PRO A 220 4.97 7.37 -38.19
C PRO A 220 3.87 7.27 -39.25
N GLN A 221 2.82 8.07 -39.10
CA GLN A 221 1.74 8.16 -40.09
C GLN A 221 2.35 8.66 -41.40
N HIS A 222 2.45 7.77 -42.39
CA HIS A 222 2.76 8.16 -43.77
C HIS A 222 1.61 9.04 -44.27
N ARG A 223 1.86 10.36 -44.39
CA ARG A 223 1.01 11.24 -45.19
C ARG A 223 1.19 10.85 -46.65
N THR A 224 0.28 10.06 -47.20
CA THR A 224 0.11 9.96 -48.65
C THR A 224 -0.62 11.23 -49.11
N GLY A 225 0.14 12.20 -49.61
CA GLY A 225 -0.42 13.34 -50.33
C GLY A 225 -1.07 12.86 -51.62
N ASN A 226 -2.38 13.08 -51.75
CA ASN A 226 -3.09 12.95 -53.02
C ASN A 226 -2.57 14.01 -53.99
N VAL A 227 -2.03 13.57 -55.12
CA VAL A 227 -1.82 14.41 -56.30
C VAL A 227 -2.96 14.09 -57.26
N SER A 228 -3.85 15.06 -57.50
CA SER A 228 -4.86 14.98 -58.56
C SER A 228 -4.24 15.31 -59.92
N PRO A 229 -4.62 14.63 -61.00
CA PRO A 229 -4.13 14.95 -62.35
C PRO A 229 -4.98 16.07 -62.98
N ALA A 230 -4.31 16.89 -63.80
CA ALA A 230 -4.91 17.79 -64.78
C ALA A 230 -4.51 17.32 -66.19
#